data_AF-A0A0M9E590-F1
#
_entry.id   AF-A0A0M9E590-F1
#
_cell.length_a   1.000
_cell.length_b   1.000
_cell.length_c   1.000
_cell.angle_alpha   90.00
_cell.angle_beta   90.00
_cell.angle_gamma   90.00
#
_symmetry.space_group_name_H-M   'P 1'
#
loop_
_entity.id
_entity.type
_entity.pdbx_description
1 polymer ?
#
loop_
_entity_poly.entity_id
_entity_poly.type
_entity_poly.pdbx_seq_one_letter_code
_entity_poly.pdbx_strand_id
1 'polypeptide(L)'
;TAIGGMVVRNDVRAAVESYVDHATVSTTSLTITATEEATIKATADSVVSSSGGSAYGSGTSLAINGIIATNLILSKSNAYITDSDITTTTGDLTLDAQNTSIINAINKSVTTTGDTGVGVTLAFNTIGWEAQNILFQAIDAIIGTDIGNEQPAEVKAYIEDTDLDIAGNLSLNAESKAQLKAETSNSATSAASAIVNASGMAVSAIISSNMVSSVADAYITTGNYKYTDDQTIQELANGDRVKQDDGTIFRYIGDSQLMVTDYDYSTLTQPEELLQGKRVRLNDDIGDAKTGEIYEYIGESRTTSETAIDLTLEDYTDTDLWKKVSGSLEISLADMTFTDTTQWEQVRTTENDLTISGQITISAKDDASIDAKTNMKSISSTTNDGGASMLGGLVDAIMTDYKYSSKSGTQTVEKDHYIRVASDHEAGGVTGGIYRYKGTESASIDLDAEDFSVRDTWERITRSSASDTIPNIGNVTSSDSQAFGGIVVRNDLRSSVQSYIQYATINSAGDINISAEESATINANDESTVTSSGGSAYGTGKSDAVNGIIATNLVLSKANAFITDSDVTTTAGNLTIDAKNTSAINATINSSTSSGDKAIGVTLAFNTIGWEAQNVLFRAIDALLGTSIGNEQ
;
A
#
# COMPACT_ATOMS: atom_id res chain seq x y z
N THR A 1 20.22 15.15 16.28
CA THR A 1 18.96 15.16 15.51
C THR A 1 19.21 14.53 14.17
N ALA A 2 18.42 13.52 13.81
CA ALA A 2 18.39 12.91 12.49
C ALA A 2 16.93 12.77 12.06
N ILE A 3 16.63 13.15 10.82
CA ILE A 3 15.27 13.07 10.26
C ILE A 3 15.39 12.40 8.91
N GLY A 4 14.58 11.37 8.68
CA GLY A 4 14.44 10.69 7.41
C GLY A 4 12.98 10.63 6.99
N GLY A 5 12.75 10.74 5.68
CA GLY A 5 11.43 10.65 5.08
C GLY A 5 11.55 9.99 3.71
N MET A 6 10.60 9.13 3.38
CA MET A 6 10.51 8.47 2.08
C MET A 6 9.06 8.45 1.60
N VAL A 7 8.86 8.80 0.34
CA VAL A 7 7.57 8.66 -0.34
C VAL A 7 7.79 7.81 -1.58
N VAL A 8 7.03 6.73 -1.72
CA VAL A 8 7.03 5.83 -2.87
C VAL A 8 5.63 5.83 -3.46
N ARG A 9 5.51 6.11 -4.75
CA ARG A 9 4.26 5.99 -5.50
C ARG A 9 4.49 5.20 -6.78
N ASN A 10 3.78 4.10 -6.92
CA ASN A 10 3.70 3.30 -8.14
C ASN A 10 2.23 3.24 -8.58
N ASP A 11 2.00 3.48 -9.87
CA ASP A 11 0.68 3.50 -10.50
C ASP A 11 0.84 2.78 -11.85
N VAL A 12 0.22 1.61 -11.97
CA VAL A 12 0.21 0.81 -13.21
C VAL A 12 -1.22 0.75 -13.70
N ARG A 13 -1.42 1.19 -14.94
CA ARG A 13 -2.72 1.14 -15.62
C ARG A 13 -2.58 0.46 -16.96
N ALA A 14 -3.40 -0.54 -17.22
CA ALA A 14 -3.37 -1.30 -18.46
C ALA A 14 -4.77 -1.71 -18.90
N ALA A 15 -5.00 -1.75 -20.20
CA ALA A 15 -6.23 -2.25 -20.80
C ALA A 15 -5.87 -3.00 -22.08
N VAL A 16 -6.38 -4.22 -22.22
CA VAL A 16 -6.20 -5.06 -23.41
C VAL A 16 -7.57 -5.46 -23.93
N GLU A 17 -7.80 -5.21 -25.21
CA GLU A 17 -9.04 -5.60 -25.90
C GLU A 17 -8.68 -6.33 -27.19
N SER A 18 -9.35 -7.46 -27.43
CA SER A 18 -9.26 -8.21 -28.69
C SER A 18 -10.67 -8.58 -29.11
N TYR A 19 -11.07 -8.22 -30.33
CA TYR A 19 -12.46 -8.40 -30.72
C TYR A 19 -12.69 -8.57 -32.22
N VAL A 20 -13.88 -9.08 -32.54
CA VAL A 20 -14.51 -9.00 -33.85
C VAL A 20 -15.82 -8.24 -33.67
N ASP A 21 -16.03 -7.21 -34.49
CA ASP A 21 -17.17 -6.33 -34.38
C ASP A 21 -17.70 -6.00 -35.78
N HIS A 22 -19.02 -6.06 -36.01
CA HIS A 22 -19.68 -5.77 -37.29
C HIS A 22 -19.08 -6.51 -38.50
N ALA A 23 -18.80 -7.80 -38.36
CA ALA A 23 -18.13 -8.57 -39.39
C ALA A 23 -18.80 -9.91 -39.70
N THR A 24 -18.85 -10.27 -40.98
CA THR A 24 -19.09 -11.65 -41.42
C THR A 24 -17.76 -12.35 -41.60
N VAL A 25 -17.47 -13.37 -40.78
CA VAL A 25 -16.20 -14.10 -40.78
C VAL A 25 -16.44 -15.57 -41.14
N SER A 26 -15.79 -16.05 -42.21
CA SER A 26 -15.76 -17.48 -42.56
C SER A 26 -14.32 -17.97 -42.59
N THR A 27 -13.98 -18.91 -41.70
CA THR A 27 -12.61 -19.37 -41.46
C THR A 27 -12.55 -20.88 -41.16
N THR A 28 -11.36 -21.46 -41.07
CA THR A 28 -11.19 -22.84 -40.58
C THR A 28 -11.42 -22.93 -39.08
N SER A 29 -10.91 -21.96 -38.33
CA SER A 29 -11.02 -21.81 -36.87
C SER A 29 -10.79 -20.34 -36.52
N LEU A 30 -11.29 -19.90 -35.37
CA LEU A 30 -11.13 -18.53 -34.89
C LEU A 30 -10.69 -18.52 -33.42
N THR A 31 -9.67 -17.73 -33.09
CA THR A 31 -9.19 -17.53 -31.72
C THR A 31 -9.01 -16.04 -31.47
N ILE A 32 -9.62 -15.54 -30.40
CA ILE A 32 -9.54 -14.16 -29.93
C ILE A 32 -8.96 -14.23 -28.52
N THR A 33 -7.83 -13.56 -28.31
CA THR A 33 -7.12 -13.63 -27.03
C THR A 33 -6.78 -12.23 -26.54
N ALA A 34 -7.16 -11.94 -25.30
CA ALA A 34 -6.73 -10.76 -24.55
C ALA A 34 -5.99 -11.22 -23.30
N THR A 35 -4.74 -10.78 -23.13
CA THR A 35 -3.92 -11.14 -21.96
C THR A 35 -3.29 -9.88 -21.39
N GLU A 36 -3.62 -9.58 -20.13
CA GLU A 36 -3.07 -8.47 -19.36
C GLU A 36 -2.26 -9.02 -18.18
N GLU A 37 -1.05 -8.49 -17.99
CA GLU A 37 -0.20 -8.81 -16.84
C GLU A 37 0.38 -7.53 -16.24
N ALA A 38 -0.12 -7.14 -15.06
CA ALA A 38 0.36 -6.00 -14.29
C ALA A 38 1.10 -6.49 -13.04
N THR A 39 2.33 -6.03 -12.83
CA THR A 39 3.09 -6.35 -11.60
C THR A 39 3.77 -5.13 -11.00
N ILE A 40 3.55 -4.90 -9.71
CA ILE A 40 4.33 -3.98 -8.89
C ILE A 40 5.17 -4.77 -7.90
N LYS A 41 6.49 -4.53 -7.91
CA LYS A 41 7.42 -4.97 -6.86
C LYS A 41 8.05 -3.73 -6.24
N ALA A 42 7.62 -3.38 -5.03
CA ALA A 42 8.01 -2.15 -4.35
C ALA A 42 8.72 -2.46 -3.03
N THR A 43 9.88 -1.86 -2.82
CA THR A 43 10.63 -1.95 -1.56
C THR A 43 11.01 -0.55 -1.10
N ALA A 44 10.56 -0.19 0.11
CA ALA A 44 10.97 1.01 0.82
C ALA A 44 11.71 0.60 2.11
N ASP A 45 12.99 0.95 2.22
CA ASP A 45 13.81 0.70 3.42
C ASP A 45 14.42 2.02 3.90
N SER A 46 14.06 2.43 5.13
CA SER A 46 14.55 3.66 5.74
C SER A 46 15.13 3.38 7.12
N VAL A 47 16.36 3.83 7.34
CA VAL A 47 17.06 3.73 8.63
C VAL A 47 17.49 5.11 9.08
N VAL A 48 17.01 5.54 10.24
CA VAL A 48 17.39 6.81 10.86
C VAL A 48 18.04 6.52 12.20
N SER A 49 19.20 7.13 12.44
CA SER A 49 19.86 7.04 13.74
C SER A 49 20.32 8.40 14.23
N SER A 50 20.11 8.69 15.51
CA SER A 50 20.69 9.86 16.19
C SER A 50 21.41 9.39 17.44
N SER A 51 22.69 9.75 17.56
CA SER A 51 23.43 9.61 18.81
C SER A 51 23.74 11.00 19.35
N GLY A 52 23.32 11.26 20.57
CA GLY A 52 23.51 12.52 21.27
C GLY A 52 23.14 12.33 22.73
N GLY A 53 23.92 12.93 23.62
CA GLY A 53 23.76 12.74 25.06
C GLY A 53 24.71 13.67 25.82
N SER A 54 24.25 14.15 26.97
CA SER A 54 25.07 14.90 27.92
C SER A 54 25.30 13.97 29.09
N ALA A 55 26.51 13.98 29.63
CA ALA A 55 26.83 13.31 30.89
C ALA A 55 25.77 13.61 31.98
N TYR A 56 25.19 14.82 31.97
CA TYR A 56 24.24 15.29 32.97
C TYR A 56 22.76 15.22 32.56
N GLY A 57 22.41 14.45 31.53
CA GLY A 57 21.01 14.21 31.13
C GLY A 57 20.37 15.27 30.22
N SER A 58 21.13 16.26 29.75
CA SER A 58 20.63 17.39 28.93
C SER A 58 21.04 17.34 27.45
N GLY A 59 21.52 16.21 26.93
CA GLY A 59 21.97 16.11 25.55
C GLY A 59 20.80 15.80 24.65
N THR A 60 20.55 16.63 23.65
CA THR A 60 19.42 16.44 22.72
C THR A 60 19.73 15.30 21.75
N SER A 61 18.93 14.21 21.74
CA SER A 61 18.97 13.23 20.65
C SER A 61 17.58 12.84 20.17
N LEU A 62 17.23 13.35 18.99
CA LEU A 62 15.97 13.07 18.31
C LEU A 62 16.22 12.35 16.99
N ALA A 63 15.54 11.23 16.77
CA ALA A 63 15.48 10.52 15.50
C ALA A 63 14.02 10.43 15.03
N ILE A 64 13.72 10.88 13.81
CA ILE A 64 12.39 10.80 13.22
C ILE A 64 12.49 10.09 11.87
N ASN A 65 11.63 9.11 11.62
CA ASN A 65 11.53 8.40 10.35
C ASN A 65 10.07 8.35 9.88
N GLY A 66 9.85 8.60 8.59
CA GLY A 66 8.54 8.52 7.94
C GLY A 66 8.62 7.79 6.62
N ILE A 67 7.72 6.83 6.37
CA ILE A 67 7.55 6.20 5.06
C ILE A 67 6.08 6.33 4.65
N ILE A 68 5.85 6.74 3.40
CA ILE A 68 4.55 6.66 2.73
C ILE A 68 4.74 5.88 1.44
N ALA A 69 4.08 4.73 1.32
CA ALA A 69 4.14 3.90 0.13
C ALA A 69 2.74 3.68 -0.44
N THR A 70 2.54 4.00 -1.71
CA THR A 70 1.26 3.84 -2.41
C THR A 70 1.51 3.02 -3.68
N ASN A 71 0.83 1.89 -3.84
CA ASN A 71 0.93 1.02 -5.00
C ASN A 71 -0.47 0.75 -5.55
N LEU A 72 -0.72 1.19 -6.79
CA LEU A 72 -2.00 1.06 -7.47
C LEU A 72 -1.85 0.25 -8.75
N ILE A 73 -2.71 -0.76 -8.94
CA ILE A 73 -2.95 -1.40 -10.23
C ILE A 73 -4.42 -1.19 -10.65
N LEU A 74 -4.62 -0.68 -11.86
CA LEU A 74 -5.89 -0.71 -12.58
C LEU A 74 -5.69 -1.49 -13.87
N SER A 75 -6.37 -2.62 -14.03
CA SER A 75 -6.22 -3.45 -15.22
C SER A 75 -7.56 -3.91 -15.80
N LYS A 76 -7.56 -4.16 -17.10
CA LYS A 76 -8.73 -4.63 -17.86
C LYS A 76 -8.27 -5.57 -18.98
N SER A 77 -8.97 -6.68 -19.20
CA SER A 77 -8.69 -7.62 -20.29
C SER A 77 -9.98 -8.21 -20.87
N ASN A 78 -10.34 -7.81 -22.09
CA ASN A 78 -11.60 -8.23 -22.71
C ASN A 78 -11.36 -8.90 -24.08
N ALA A 79 -11.92 -10.10 -24.28
CA ALA A 79 -11.95 -10.82 -25.55
C ALA A 79 -13.40 -11.01 -25.97
N TYR A 80 -13.83 -10.44 -27.11
CA TYR A 80 -15.26 -10.45 -27.44
C TYR A 80 -15.61 -10.50 -28.93
N ILE A 81 -16.85 -10.88 -29.21
CA ILE A 81 -17.46 -10.76 -30.54
C ILE A 81 -18.79 -10.03 -30.40
N THR A 82 -19.00 -8.99 -31.20
CA THR A 82 -20.21 -8.17 -31.21
C THR A 82 -20.76 -8.01 -32.63
N ASP A 83 -22.07 -8.07 -32.78
CA ASP A 83 -22.76 -7.67 -34.02
C ASP A 83 -22.26 -8.37 -35.29
N SER A 84 -22.05 -9.67 -35.21
CA SER A 84 -21.26 -10.42 -36.19
C SER A 84 -21.95 -11.70 -36.66
N ASP A 85 -21.48 -12.23 -37.78
CA ASP A 85 -21.84 -13.56 -38.26
C ASP A 85 -20.56 -14.40 -38.37
N ILE A 86 -20.43 -15.44 -37.54
CA ILE A 86 -19.20 -16.24 -37.48
C ILE A 86 -19.45 -17.66 -37.96
N THR A 87 -18.68 -18.10 -38.96
CA THR A 87 -18.67 -19.48 -39.44
C THR A 87 -17.27 -20.09 -39.33
N THR A 88 -17.13 -21.23 -38.65
CA THR A 88 -15.93 -22.08 -38.73
C THR A 88 -16.23 -23.34 -39.53
N THR A 89 -15.38 -23.64 -40.52
CA THR A 89 -15.63 -24.75 -41.47
C THR A 89 -15.17 -26.12 -40.97
N THR A 90 -14.21 -26.16 -40.03
CA THR A 90 -13.69 -27.44 -39.48
C THR A 90 -13.31 -27.40 -38.00
N GLY A 91 -12.85 -26.26 -37.51
CA GLY A 91 -12.23 -26.12 -36.19
C GLY A 91 -13.02 -25.22 -35.24
N ASP A 92 -12.38 -24.92 -34.12
CA ASP A 92 -13.03 -24.33 -32.95
C ASP A 92 -13.15 -22.79 -33.06
N LEU A 93 -14.04 -22.24 -32.23
CA LEU A 93 -14.09 -20.83 -31.85
C LEU A 93 -13.68 -20.70 -30.38
N THR A 94 -12.66 -19.88 -30.10
CA THR A 94 -12.17 -19.63 -28.75
C THR A 94 -12.03 -18.14 -28.47
N LEU A 95 -12.64 -17.68 -27.37
CA LEU A 95 -12.42 -16.38 -26.75
C LEU A 95 -11.73 -16.63 -25.41
N ASP A 96 -10.54 -16.08 -25.23
CA ASP A 96 -9.73 -16.25 -24.03
C ASP A 96 -9.26 -14.89 -23.50
N ALA A 97 -9.86 -14.45 -22.40
CA ALA A 97 -9.53 -13.23 -21.70
C ALA A 97 -8.86 -13.56 -20.36
N GLN A 98 -7.65 -13.04 -20.14
CA GLN A 98 -6.85 -13.29 -18.95
C GLN A 98 -6.31 -11.97 -18.39
N ASN A 99 -6.37 -11.79 -17.07
CA ASN A 99 -5.76 -10.66 -16.36
C ASN A 99 -5.07 -11.17 -15.09
N THR A 100 -3.77 -10.93 -15.00
CA THR A 100 -2.99 -11.22 -13.80
C THR A 100 -2.44 -9.92 -13.22
N SER A 101 -2.93 -9.55 -12.04
CA SER A 101 -2.51 -8.36 -11.30
C SER A 101 -1.82 -8.74 -10.00
N ILE A 102 -0.55 -8.35 -9.85
CA ILE A 102 0.29 -8.73 -8.72
C ILE A 102 0.93 -7.50 -8.07
N ILE A 103 0.70 -7.32 -6.76
CA ILE A 103 1.45 -6.37 -5.93
C ILE A 103 2.28 -7.15 -4.91
N ASN A 104 3.59 -6.90 -4.89
CA ASN A 104 4.49 -7.31 -3.82
C ASN A 104 5.14 -6.06 -3.21
N ALA A 105 4.69 -5.65 -2.02
CA ALA A 105 5.16 -4.45 -1.35
C ALA A 105 5.86 -4.77 -0.03
N ILE A 106 7.05 -4.20 0.18
CA ILE A 106 7.81 -4.32 1.44
C ILE A 106 8.17 -2.91 1.91
N ASN A 107 7.67 -2.52 3.08
CA ASN A 107 7.95 -1.24 3.71
C ASN A 107 8.62 -1.47 5.06
N LYS A 108 9.83 -0.96 5.26
CA LYS A 108 10.62 -1.16 6.46
C LYS A 108 11.20 0.15 6.96
N SER A 109 10.77 0.53 8.16
CA SER A 109 11.27 1.70 8.89
C SER A 109 12.02 1.26 10.15
N VAL A 110 13.23 1.76 10.34
CA VAL A 110 14.02 1.59 11.57
C VAL A 110 14.47 2.95 12.07
N THR A 111 14.20 3.23 13.34
CA THR A 111 14.57 4.47 14.02
C THR A 111 15.29 4.15 15.32
N THR A 112 16.52 4.62 15.48
CA THR A 112 17.32 4.40 16.69
C THR A 112 17.80 5.72 17.28
N THR A 113 17.66 5.92 18.59
CA THR A 113 18.13 7.14 19.25
C THR A 113 18.63 6.90 20.67
N GLY A 114 19.45 7.81 21.18
CA GLY A 114 19.81 7.93 22.60
C GLY A 114 18.83 8.75 23.45
N ASP A 115 17.70 9.22 22.90
CA ASP A 115 16.66 9.97 23.63
C ASP A 115 15.26 9.75 23.01
N THR A 116 14.79 10.56 22.06
CA THR A 116 13.44 10.41 21.48
C THR A 116 13.47 9.86 20.05
N GLY A 117 12.71 8.80 19.79
CA GLY A 117 12.63 8.08 18.52
C GLY A 117 11.19 7.97 18.05
N VAL A 118 10.90 8.48 16.85
CA VAL A 118 9.56 8.42 16.26
C VAL A 118 9.65 7.79 14.88
N GLY A 119 8.92 6.70 14.66
CA GLY A 119 8.74 6.09 13.36
C GLY A 119 7.26 6.10 12.97
N VAL A 120 6.95 6.46 11.74
CA VAL A 120 5.61 6.31 11.15
C VAL A 120 5.73 5.67 9.77
N THR A 121 4.95 4.62 9.52
CA THR A 121 4.87 3.97 8.19
C THR A 121 3.42 3.91 7.73
N LEU A 122 3.14 4.48 6.56
CA LEU A 122 1.85 4.42 5.88
C LEU A 122 2.02 3.62 4.59
N ALA A 123 1.22 2.58 4.41
CA ALA A 123 1.25 1.71 3.23
C ALA A 123 -0.17 1.53 2.67
N PHE A 124 -0.35 1.88 1.40
CA PHE A 124 -1.63 1.77 0.68
C PHE A 124 -1.40 0.97 -0.60
N ASN A 125 -1.99 -0.22 -0.69
CA ASN A 125 -1.85 -1.12 -1.82
C ASN A 125 -3.24 -1.45 -2.37
N THR A 126 -3.48 -1.18 -3.64
CA THR A 126 -4.80 -1.30 -4.25
C THR A 126 -4.73 -1.96 -5.63
N ILE A 127 -5.59 -2.94 -5.87
CA ILE A 127 -5.87 -3.52 -7.20
C ILE A 127 -7.37 -3.30 -7.45
N GLY A 128 -7.72 -2.58 -8.52
CA GLY A 128 -9.12 -2.34 -8.86
C GLY A 128 -9.82 -1.23 -8.06
N TRP A 129 -9.08 -0.21 -7.61
CA TRP A 129 -9.62 0.94 -6.88
C TRP A 129 -8.96 2.23 -7.35
N GLU A 130 -9.72 3.28 -7.60
CA GLU A 130 -9.16 4.57 -8.04
C GLU A 130 -8.30 5.24 -6.96
N ALA A 131 -7.20 5.86 -7.38
CA ALA A 131 -6.40 6.70 -6.50
C ALA A 131 -7.16 7.98 -6.11
N GLN A 132 -7.36 8.18 -4.81
CA GLN A 132 -7.84 9.44 -4.25
C GLN A 132 -6.68 10.28 -3.69
N ASN A 133 -6.91 11.58 -3.47
CA ASN A 133 -5.96 12.51 -2.84
C ASN A 133 -5.80 12.22 -1.33
N ILE A 134 -5.33 11.03 -1.00
CA ILE A 134 -5.19 10.47 0.36
C ILE A 134 -4.22 11.26 1.26
N LEU A 135 -3.28 12.02 0.68
CA LEU A 135 -2.21 12.68 1.44
C LEU A 135 -2.58 14.08 1.97
N PHE A 136 -3.61 14.75 1.43
CA PHE A 136 -3.92 16.15 1.76
C PHE A 136 -5.23 16.36 2.55
N GLN A 137 -6.00 15.31 2.84
CA GLN A 137 -7.09 15.29 3.84
C GLN A 137 -6.62 14.78 5.22
N ALA A 138 -5.31 14.83 5.47
CA ALA A 138 -4.45 13.86 6.16
C ALA A 138 -4.88 13.24 7.52
N ILE A 139 -5.91 13.71 8.22
CA ILE A 139 -6.30 13.21 9.56
C ILE A 139 -7.84 13.19 9.79
N ASP A 140 -8.70 13.62 8.86
CA ASP A 140 -10.12 13.86 9.21
C ASP A 140 -10.99 12.58 9.41
N ALA A 141 -10.45 11.39 9.12
CA ALA A 141 -11.20 10.13 9.12
C ALA A 141 -10.38 8.88 9.53
N ILE A 142 -9.67 8.87 10.67
CA ILE A 142 -8.99 7.65 11.18
C ILE A 142 -9.93 6.40 11.25
N ILE A 143 -11.26 6.57 11.10
CA ILE A 143 -12.28 5.56 11.38
C ILE A 143 -13.51 5.56 10.41
N GLY A 144 -13.55 6.28 9.26
CA GLY A 144 -14.76 6.17 8.41
C GLY A 144 -15.00 7.06 7.18
N THR A 145 -14.15 7.05 6.16
CA THR A 145 -14.51 7.53 4.80
C THR A 145 -14.02 6.59 3.70
N ASP A 146 -14.68 6.64 2.53
CA ASP A 146 -14.27 5.94 1.30
C ASP A 146 -12.84 6.32 0.90
N ILE A 147 -11.96 5.32 0.78
CA ILE A 147 -10.52 5.50 0.50
C ILE A 147 -10.25 5.48 -1.02
N GLY A 148 -11.28 5.23 -1.82
CA GLY A 148 -11.22 5.14 -3.27
C GLY A 148 -12.58 4.79 -3.84
N ASN A 149 -12.87 5.24 -5.07
CA ASN A 149 -13.98 4.67 -5.80
C ASN A 149 -13.55 3.29 -6.29
N GLU A 150 -14.44 2.32 -6.20
CA GLU A 150 -14.22 0.99 -6.73
C GLU A 150 -14.15 1.04 -8.27
N GLN A 151 -13.07 0.52 -8.86
CA GLN A 151 -12.92 0.36 -10.31
C GLN A 151 -12.30 -1.03 -10.55
N PRO A 152 -13.10 -2.10 -10.51
CA PRO A 152 -12.60 -3.46 -10.44
C PRO A 152 -11.61 -3.81 -11.56
N ALA A 153 -10.65 -4.67 -11.25
CA ALA A 153 -9.83 -5.31 -12.28
C ALA A 153 -10.72 -6.24 -13.12
N GLU A 154 -11.07 -5.82 -14.33
CA GLU A 154 -12.11 -6.45 -15.15
C GLU A 154 -11.53 -7.48 -16.12
N VAL A 155 -12.18 -8.63 -16.24
CA VAL A 155 -11.95 -9.62 -17.29
C VAL A 155 -13.26 -10.06 -17.91
N LYS A 156 -13.40 -9.93 -19.22
CA LYS A 156 -14.62 -10.37 -19.93
C LYS A 156 -14.32 -11.19 -21.16
N ALA A 157 -14.97 -12.35 -21.28
CA ALA A 157 -14.99 -13.16 -22.50
C ALA A 157 -16.44 -13.33 -22.97
N TYR A 158 -16.87 -12.58 -24.00
CA TYR A 158 -18.29 -12.55 -24.34
C TYR A 158 -18.61 -12.53 -25.83
N ILE A 159 -19.80 -13.02 -26.15
CA ILE A 159 -20.40 -12.93 -27.48
C ILE A 159 -21.74 -12.21 -27.34
N GLU A 160 -21.95 -11.20 -28.16
CA GLU A 160 -23.14 -10.37 -28.14
C GLU A 160 -23.68 -10.09 -29.54
N ASP A 161 -25.01 -10.20 -29.72
CA ASP A 161 -25.70 -9.92 -30.99
C ASP A 161 -25.05 -10.58 -32.21
N THR A 162 -24.65 -11.85 -32.06
CA THR A 162 -23.84 -12.57 -33.04
C THR A 162 -24.41 -13.96 -33.28
N ASP A 163 -24.62 -14.30 -34.55
CA ASP A 163 -24.96 -15.66 -34.98
C ASP A 163 -23.69 -16.49 -35.19
N LEU A 164 -23.76 -17.77 -34.81
CA LEU A 164 -22.63 -18.70 -34.85
C LEU A 164 -22.99 -19.98 -35.60
N ASP A 165 -22.17 -20.36 -36.58
CA ASP A 165 -22.14 -21.69 -37.20
C ASP A 165 -20.74 -22.30 -37.06
N ILE A 166 -20.55 -23.09 -35.99
CA ILE A 166 -19.22 -23.56 -35.57
C ILE A 166 -19.11 -25.07 -35.80
N ALA A 167 -18.18 -25.48 -36.67
CA ALA A 167 -17.93 -26.90 -36.95
C ALA A 167 -17.22 -27.64 -35.80
N GLY A 168 -16.50 -26.92 -34.94
CA GLY A 168 -15.79 -27.45 -33.78
C GLY A 168 -16.46 -27.08 -32.46
N ASN A 169 -15.64 -26.93 -31.42
CA ASN A 169 -16.05 -26.49 -30.09
C ASN A 169 -16.16 -24.96 -30.00
N LEU A 170 -17.00 -24.49 -29.08
CA LEU A 170 -17.07 -23.10 -28.65
C LEU A 170 -16.51 -22.99 -27.22
N SER A 171 -15.53 -22.11 -27.00
CA SER A 171 -14.96 -21.84 -25.68
C SER A 171 -14.91 -20.34 -25.39
N LEU A 172 -15.53 -19.91 -24.30
CA LEU A 172 -15.39 -18.58 -23.71
C LEU A 172 -14.73 -18.76 -22.34
N ASN A 173 -13.54 -18.19 -22.17
CA ASN A 173 -12.79 -18.27 -20.92
C ASN A 173 -12.42 -16.86 -20.43
N ALA A 174 -12.88 -16.50 -19.24
CA ALA A 174 -12.49 -15.28 -18.54
C ALA A 174 -11.79 -15.66 -17.22
N GLU A 175 -10.48 -15.41 -17.12
CA GLU A 175 -9.70 -15.69 -15.91
C GLU A 175 -9.07 -14.42 -15.34
N SER A 176 -9.50 -14.05 -14.12
CA SER A 176 -8.92 -12.98 -13.32
C SER A 176 -8.10 -13.58 -12.18
N LYS A 177 -6.90 -13.02 -11.97
CA LYS A 177 -6.01 -13.39 -10.88
C LYS A 177 -5.43 -12.14 -10.22
N ALA A 178 -5.96 -11.78 -9.06
CA ALA A 178 -5.52 -10.61 -8.28
C ALA A 178 -4.79 -11.06 -7.01
N GLN A 179 -3.47 -10.82 -6.92
CA GLN A 179 -2.66 -11.22 -5.77
C GLN A 179 -1.96 -10.00 -5.15
N LEU A 180 -2.26 -9.72 -3.89
CA LEU A 180 -1.65 -8.64 -3.13
C LEU A 180 -0.89 -9.22 -1.94
N LYS A 181 0.43 -9.08 -1.96
CA LYS A 181 1.32 -9.39 -0.83
C LYS A 181 1.95 -8.12 -0.28
N ALA A 182 1.72 -7.83 0.99
CA ALA A 182 2.24 -6.64 1.65
C ALA A 182 2.91 -6.97 3.00
N GLU A 183 4.16 -6.56 3.17
CA GLU A 183 4.87 -6.58 4.45
C GLU A 183 5.19 -5.15 4.89
N THR A 184 4.59 -4.70 5.99
CA THR A 184 4.81 -3.35 6.54
C THR A 184 5.40 -3.44 7.92
N SER A 185 6.55 -2.80 8.14
CA SER A 185 7.24 -2.81 9.42
C SER A 185 7.75 -1.44 9.85
N ASN A 186 7.74 -1.24 11.16
CA ASN A 186 8.21 -0.01 11.78
C ASN A 186 8.77 -0.30 13.18
N SER A 187 10.07 -0.05 13.34
CA SER A 187 10.80 -0.29 14.59
C SER A 187 11.39 1.01 15.11
N ALA A 188 10.84 1.55 16.18
CA ALA A 188 11.39 2.68 16.91
C ALA A 188 12.04 2.20 18.22
N THR A 189 13.34 2.49 18.38
CA THR A 189 14.11 2.13 19.56
C THR A 189 14.77 3.36 20.16
N SER A 190 14.46 3.62 21.42
CA SER A 190 15.19 4.56 22.28
C SER A 190 16.00 3.79 23.31
N ALA A 191 17.31 4.02 23.32
CA ALA A 191 18.24 3.45 24.28
C ALA A 191 19.07 4.58 24.90
N ALA A 192 18.49 5.26 25.88
CA ALA A 192 19.12 6.40 26.52
C ALA A 192 20.09 5.96 27.63
N SER A 193 21.25 6.61 27.69
CA SER A 193 22.24 6.40 28.74
C SER A 193 22.82 7.74 29.22
N ALA A 194 22.87 7.95 30.53
CA ALA A 194 23.42 9.15 31.16
C ALA A 194 24.09 8.83 32.50
N ILE A 195 24.93 9.72 33.05
CA ILE A 195 25.47 9.56 34.42
C ILE A 195 24.33 9.69 35.43
N VAL A 196 23.42 10.64 35.19
CA VAL A 196 22.23 10.89 36.01
C VAL A 196 21.04 11.27 35.12
N ASN A 197 19.82 10.99 35.59
CA ASN A 197 18.57 11.47 34.98
C ASN A 197 18.42 11.12 33.49
N ALA A 198 18.57 9.84 33.14
CA ALA A 198 18.37 9.39 31.75
C ALA A 198 16.89 9.46 31.36
N SER A 199 16.60 9.84 30.13
CA SER A 199 15.23 9.92 29.60
C SER A 199 15.20 9.39 28.17
N GLY A 200 14.19 8.57 27.85
CA GLY A 200 14.06 7.95 26.55
C GLY A 200 12.62 7.69 26.15
N MET A 201 12.27 8.02 24.91
CA MET A 201 10.93 7.81 24.37
C MET A 201 10.98 7.13 22.99
N ALA A 202 10.15 6.11 22.80
CA ALA A 202 9.93 5.46 21.51
C ALA A 202 8.46 5.55 21.11
N VAL A 203 8.21 5.94 19.86
CA VAL A 203 6.87 6.00 19.26
C VAL A 203 6.93 5.30 17.91
N SER A 204 6.04 4.33 17.69
CA SER A 204 5.95 3.59 16.44
C SER A 204 4.49 3.46 16.00
N ALA A 205 4.18 3.92 14.79
CA ALA A 205 2.83 3.83 14.22
C ALA A 205 2.86 3.20 12.82
N ILE A 206 1.87 2.35 12.54
CA ILE A 206 1.65 1.78 11.21
C ILE A 206 0.19 1.97 10.79
N ILE A 207 -0.03 2.43 9.56
CA ILE A 207 -1.30 2.31 8.86
C ILE A 207 -1.04 1.50 7.59
N SER A 208 -1.77 0.41 7.42
CA SER A 208 -1.66 -0.49 6.27
C SER A 208 -3.03 -0.75 5.69
N SER A 209 -3.25 -0.39 4.42
CA SER A 209 -4.50 -0.65 3.71
C SER A 209 -4.20 -1.46 2.46
N ASN A 210 -4.81 -2.63 2.33
CA ASN A 210 -4.69 -3.52 1.20
C ASN A 210 -6.08 -3.81 0.65
N MET A 211 -6.33 -3.42 -0.59
CA MET A 211 -7.66 -3.51 -1.18
C MET A 211 -7.59 -4.17 -2.56
N VAL A 212 -8.46 -5.13 -2.81
CA VAL A 212 -8.58 -5.85 -4.08
C VAL A 212 -10.03 -5.81 -4.50
N SER A 213 -10.30 -5.39 -5.73
CA SER A 213 -11.60 -5.56 -6.39
C SER A 213 -11.36 -6.14 -7.79
N SER A 214 -12.02 -7.25 -8.09
CA SER A 214 -11.90 -7.97 -9.37
C SER A 214 -13.26 -8.47 -9.86
N VAL A 215 -13.41 -8.55 -11.17
CA VAL A 215 -14.59 -9.10 -11.85
C VAL A 215 -14.13 -10.01 -12.98
N ALA A 216 -14.74 -11.19 -13.08
CA ALA A 216 -14.56 -12.10 -14.22
C ALA A 216 -15.92 -12.52 -14.76
N ASP A 217 -16.23 -12.14 -16.00
CA ASP A 217 -17.49 -12.49 -16.65
C ASP A 217 -17.28 -13.23 -17.97
N ALA A 218 -18.00 -14.33 -18.18
CA ALA A 218 -18.04 -15.03 -19.46
C ALA A 218 -19.48 -15.26 -19.89
N TYR A 219 -19.91 -14.75 -21.04
CA TYR A 219 -21.33 -14.83 -21.38
C TYR A 219 -21.66 -14.74 -22.86
N ILE A 220 -22.86 -15.21 -23.18
CA ILE A 220 -23.50 -15.02 -24.49
C ILE A 220 -24.82 -14.31 -24.24
N THR A 221 -25.06 -13.19 -24.93
CA THR A 221 -26.29 -12.42 -24.76
C THR A 221 -26.70 -11.69 -26.04
N THR A 222 -27.89 -11.08 -26.05
CA THR A 222 -28.28 -10.10 -27.06
C THR A 222 -28.84 -8.85 -26.41
N GLY A 223 -28.75 -7.75 -27.14
CA GLY A 223 -29.42 -6.51 -26.80
C GLY A 223 -28.96 -5.94 -25.47
N ASN A 224 -27.67 -5.97 -25.12
CA ASN A 224 -27.20 -5.07 -24.08
C ASN A 224 -27.31 -3.65 -24.59
N TYR A 225 -27.68 -2.78 -23.67
CA TYR A 225 -27.76 -1.35 -23.87
C TYR A 225 -27.10 -0.67 -22.68
N LYS A 226 -26.46 0.47 -22.93
CA LYS A 226 -25.83 1.28 -21.90
C LYS A 226 -26.85 2.22 -21.26
N TYR A 227 -27.79 2.71 -22.06
CA TYR A 227 -28.76 3.72 -21.64
C TYR A 227 -30.18 3.37 -22.06
N THR A 228 -31.16 3.90 -21.33
CA THR A 228 -32.56 3.96 -21.77
C THR A 228 -32.83 5.34 -22.38
N ASP A 229 -33.77 5.42 -23.31
CA ASP A 229 -34.09 6.66 -24.04
C ASP A 229 -34.71 7.75 -23.15
N ASP A 230 -35.08 7.46 -21.90
CA ASP A 230 -35.52 8.45 -20.92
C ASP A 230 -34.38 9.11 -20.11
N GLN A 231 -33.13 8.67 -20.28
CA GLN A 231 -32.00 9.15 -19.50
C GLN A 231 -31.42 10.46 -20.04
N THR A 232 -30.83 11.23 -19.13
CA THR A 232 -29.95 12.36 -19.44
C THR A 232 -28.53 11.98 -19.05
N ILE A 233 -27.62 11.94 -20.02
CA ILE A 233 -26.25 11.41 -19.86
C ILE A 233 -25.21 12.50 -20.12
N GLN A 234 -23.99 12.32 -19.59
CA GLN A 234 -22.88 13.27 -19.74
C GLN A 234 -21.97 12.97 -20.94
N GLU A 235 -22.09 11.76 -21.48
CA GLU A 235 -21.26 11.25 -22.56
C GLU A 235 -22.05 10.29 -23.44
N LEU A 236 -22.06 10.52 -24.75
CA LEU A 236 -22.56 9.57 -25.75
C LEU A 236 -21.43 9.26 -26.73
N ALA A 237 -20.75 8.14 -26.50
CA ALA A 237 -19.68 7.70 -27.37
C ALA A 237 -20.23 6.99 -28.61
N ASN A 238 -19.51 7.07 -29.74
CA ASN A 238 -19.72 6.16 -30.87
C ASN A 238 -19.68 4.70 -30.36
N GLY A 239 -20.69 3.92 -30.73
CA GLY A 239 -20.90 2.56 -30.25
C GLY A 239 -21.85 2.44 -29.05
N ASP A 240 -22.15 3.53 -28.33
CA ASP A 240 -23.09 3.48 -27.20
C ASP A 240 -24.50 3.07 -27.67
N ARG A 241 -25.14 2.19 -26.92
CA ARG A 241 -26.45 1.61 -27.26
C ARG A 241 -27.54 2.13 -26.33
N VAL A 242 -28.66 2.53 -26.93
CA VAL A 242 -29.82 3.09 -26.23
C VAL A 242 -31.04 2.22 -26.50
N LYS A 243 -31.71 1.80 -25.44
CA LYS A 243 -32.96 1.04 -25.51
C LYS A 243 -34.16 1.97 -25.41
N GLN A 244 -35.12 1.78 -26.31
CA GLN A 244 -36.42 2.43 -26.28
C GLN A 244 -37.44 1.67 -25.44
N ASP A 245 -38.50 2.36 -25.02
CA ASP A 245 -39.64 1.79 -24.28
C ASP A 245 -40.27 0.55 -24.95
N ASP A 246 -40.25 0.46 -26.28
CA ASP A 246 -40.79 -0.68 -27.04
C ASP A 246 -39.85 -1.90 -27.09
N GLY A 247 -38.65 -1.78 -26.52
CA GLY A 247 -37.62 -2.80 -26.48
C GLY A 247 -36.61 -2.72 -27.63
N THR A 248 -36.80 -1.83 -28.61
CA THR A 248 -35.86 -1.61 -29.70
C THR A 248 -34.58 -0.97 -29.19
N ILE A 249 -33.43 -1.43 -29.68
CA ILE A 249 -32.12 -0.90 -29.30
C ILE A 249 -31.48 -0.24 -30.51
N PHE A 250 -30.92 0.95 -30.32
CA PHE A 250 -30.18 1.70 -31.32
C PHE A 250 -28.75 1.93 -30.85
N ARG A 251 -27.77 1.70 -31.73
CA ARG A 251 -26.37 2.05 -31.54
C ARG A 251 -26.12 3.44 -32.11
N TYR A 252 -25.45 4.29 -31.34
CA TYR A 252 -24.99 5.58 -31.82
C TYR A 252 -23.77 5.38 -32.73
N ILE A 253 -23.88 5.77 -33.99
CA ILE A 253 -22.82 5.70 -35.01
C ILE A 253 -22.27 7.09 -35.40
N GLY A 254 -22.74 8.15 -34.73
CA GLY A 254 -22.24 9.51 -34.92
C GLY A 254 -20.90 9.77 -34.23
N ASP A 255 -20.37 10.99 -34.38
CA ASP A 255 -19.16 11.42 -33.67
C ASP A 255 -19.39 11.42 -32.15
N SER A 256 -18.46 10.83 -31.39
CA SER A 256 -18.53 10.76 -29.93
C SER A 256 -18.69 12.14 -29.31
N GLN A 257 -19.70 12.26 -28.45
CA GLN A 257 -20.03 13.46 -27.70
C GLN A 257 -19.47 13.33 -26.28
N LEU A 258 -18.23 13.79 -26.08
CA LEU A 258 -17.47 13.65 -24.82
C LEU A 258 -17.44 14.95 -24.02
N MET A 259 -17.54 14.85 -22.69
CA MET A 259 -17.26 15.99 -21.80
C MET A 259 -15.75 16.32 -21.84
N VAL A 260 -15.40 17.58 -22.09
CA VAL A 260 -14.00 18.01 -22.05
C VAL A 260 -13.56 18.19 -20.61
N THR A 261 -12.67 17.31 -20.13
CA THR A 261 -12.05 17.38 -18.79
C THR A 261 -10.60 17.85 -18.81
N ASP A 262 -9.95 17.80 -19.98
CA ASP A 262 -8.55 18.20 -20.13
C ASP A 262 -8.40 19.72 -20.23
N TYR A 263 -7.43 20.25 -19.48
CA TYR A 263 -7.05 21.65 -19.47
C TYR A 263 -5.53 21.83 -19.51
N ASP A 264 -5.06 22.90 -20.15
CA ASP A 264 -3.65 23.29 -20.15
C ASP A 264 -3.27 24.06 -18.89
N TYR A 265 -4.18 24.92 -18.42
CA TYR A 265 -3.98 25.82 -17.29
C TYR A 265 -5.16 25.73 -16.32
N SER A 266 -4.89 26.11 -15.08
CA SER A 266 -5.93 26.36 -14.08
C SER A 266 -5.95 27.86 -13.78
N THR A 267 -7.00 28.42 -13.16
CA THR A 267 -6.98 29.84 -12.77
C THR A 267 -5.92 30.17 -11.73
N LEU A 268 -5.31 29.16 -11.09
CA LEU A 268 -4.13 29.30 -10.24
C LEU A 268 -2.80 29.37 -11.03
N THR A 269 -2.85 29.11 -12.33
CA THR A 269 -1.68 29.17 -13.22
C THR A 269 -1.47 30.61 -13.70
N GLN A 270 -0.20 31.03 -13.75
CA GLN A 270 0.20 32.34 -14.29
C GLN A 270 1.06 32.12 -15.55
N PRO A 271 0.46 31.89 -16.73
CA PRO A 271 1.23 31.61 -17.93
C PRO A 271 1.86 32.88 -18.52
N GLU A 272 3.07 32.76 -19.06
CA GLU A 272 3.75 33.85 -19.79
C GLU A 272 3.17 34.06 -21.20
N GLU A 273 2.50 33.04 -21.73
CA GLU A 273 1.79 33.03 -23.01
C GLU A 273 0.40 32.39 -22.90
N LEU A 274 -0.60 33.00 -23.54
CA LEU A 274 -1.94 32.44 -23.70
C LEU A 274 -2.24 32.37 -25.19
N LEU A 275 -2.00 31.21 -25.77
CA LEU A 275 -2.18 30.94 -27.19
C LEU A 275 -3.62 30.51 -27.48
N GLN A 276 -4.09 30.75 -28.71
CA GLN A 276 -5.37 30.21 -29.16
C GLN A 276 -5.43 28.68 -29.01
N GLY A 277 -6.56 28.16 -28.54
CA GLY A 277 -6.79 26.75 -28.26
C GLY A 277 -6.40 26.30 -26.85
N LYS A 278 -5.76 27.17 -26.04
CA LYS A 278 -5.41 26.83 -24.66
C LYS A 278 -6.63 26.76 -23.75
N ARG A 279 -6.73 25.69 -22.98
CA ARG A 279 -7.87 25.42 -22.10
C ARG A 279 -7.55 25.78 -20.66
N VAL A 280 -8.46 26.50 -20.00
CA VAL A 280 -8.33 26.96 -18.63
C VAL A 280 -9.46 26.43 -17.76
N ARG A 281 -9.12 25.71 -16.68
CA ARG A 281 -10.07 25.26 -15.66
C ARG A 281 -10.19 26.28 -14.53
N LEU A 282 -11.42 26.62 -14.13
CA LEU A 282 -11.69 27.54 -13.03
C LEU A 282 -11.61 26.83 -11.67
N ASN A 283 -10.81 27.36 -10.76
CA ASN A 283 -10.70 26.86 -9.38
C ASN A 283 -11.72 27.50 -8.42
N ASP A 284 -12.27 28.66 -8.79
CA ASP A 284 -13.25 29.43 -8.04
C ASP A 284 -14.30 29.99 -9.02
N ASP A 285 -15.44 30.43 -8.50
CA ASP A 285 -16.43 31.17 -9.29
C ASP A 285 -15.81 32.51 -9.73
N ILE A 286 -15.80 32.77 -11.05
CA ILE A 286 -15.30 34.03 -11.64
C ILE A 286 -16.45 34.65 -12.44
N GLY A 287 -17.09 35.66 -11.85
CA GLY A 287 -18.31 36.24 -12.41
C GLY A 287 -19.44 35.20 -12.47
N ASP A 288 -20.03 35.02 -13.64
CA ASP A 288 -21.07 34.00 -13.88
C ASP A 288 -20.50 32.62 -14.24
N ALA A 289 -19.19 32.53 -14.51
CA ALA A 289 -18.50 31.27 -14.75
C ALA A 289 -18.22 30.54 -13.43
N LYS A 290 -18.48 29.24 -13.38
CA LYS A 290 -18.51 28.45 -12.13
C LYS A 290 -17.25 27.64 -11.89
N THR A 291 -16.93 27.43 -10.60
CA THR A 291 -15.86 26.54 -10.18
C THR A 291 -15.97 25.18 -10.89
N GLY A 292 -14.85 24.71 -11.46
CA GLY A 292 -14.74 23.44 -12.15
C GLY A 292 -14.94 23.54 -13.67
N GLU A 293 -15.51 24.63 -14.18
CA GLU A 293 -15.69 24.84 -15.62
C GLU A 293 -14.33 25.06 -16.33
N ILE A 294 -14.21 24.52 -17.53
CA ILE A 294 -13.12 24.67 -18.49
C ILE A 294 -13.58 25.53 -19.69
N TYR A 295 -12.74 26.50 -20.04
CA TYR A 295 -12.90 27.40 -21.17
C TYR A 295 -11.70 27.32 -22.10
N GLU A 296 -11.94 27.27 -23.41
CA GLU A 296 -10.90 27.34 -24.44
C GLU A 296 -10.74 28.79 -24.90
N TYR A 297 -9.49 29.28 -24.87
CA TYR A 297 -9.15 30.61 -25.35
C TYR A 297 -9.20 30.65 -26.87
N ILE A 298 -10.11 31.43 -27.44
CA ILE A 298 -10.31 31.59 -28.89
C ILE A 298 -9.85 32.94 -29.42
N GLY A 299 -9.43 33.85 -28.53
CA GLY A 299 -8.90 35.16 -28.89
C GLY A 299 -7.50 35.11 -29.55
N GLU A 300 -6.97 36.28 -29.90
CA GLU A 300 -5.61 36.41 -30.42
C GLU A 300 -4.57 36.01 -29.37
N SER A 301 -3.55 35.26 -29.78
CA SER A 301 -2.47 34.79 -28.90
C SER A 301 -1.75 35.95 -28.18
N ARG A 302 -1.66 35.86 -26.86
CA ARG A 302 -1.00 36.85 -25.98
C ARG A 302 0.34 36.31 -25.51
N THR A 303 1.41 37.09 -25.64
CA THR A 303 2.73 36.81 -25.03
C THR A 303 3.19 38.05 -24.29
N THR A 304 3.74 37.87 -23.09
CA THR A 304 4.22 38.98 -22.25
C THR A 304 5.69 38.78 -21.90
N SER A 305 6.45 39.88 -21.74
CA SER A 305 7.88 39.81 -21.36
C SER A 305 8.16 40.37 -19.96
N GLU A 306 7.14 40.93 -19.29
CA GLU A 306 7.32 41.67 -18.03
C GLU A 306 6.45 41.14 -16.87
N THR A 307 5.23 40.66 -17.12
CA THR A 307 4.33 40.11 -16.10
C THR A 307 3.46 38.98 -16.66
N ALA A 308 3.49 37.80 -16.02
CA ALA A 308 2.65 36.66 -16.40
C ALA A 308 1.15 37.02 -16.36
N ILE A 309 0.37 36.33 -17.20
CA ILE A 309 -1.06 36.57 -17.35
C ILE A 309 -1.79 36.03 -16.11
N ASP A 310 -2.62 36.86 -15.48
CA ASP A 310 -3.44 36.47 -14.34
C ASP A 310 -4.81 35.99 -14.79
N LEU A 311 -4.98 34.68 -14.81
CA LEU A 311 -6.21 34.02 -15.24
C LEU A 311 -7.39 34.25 -14.27
N THR A 312 -7.15 34.73 -13.05
CA THR A 312 -8.24 35.07 -12.10
C THR A 312 -8.96 36.37 -12.44
N LEU A 313 -8.37 37.20 -13.32
CA LEU A 313 -8.88 38.50 -13.71
C LEU A 313 -9.56 38.50 -15.10
N GLU A 314 -9.55 37.35 -15.79
CA GLU A 314 -10.18 37.20 -17.10
C GLU A 314 -11.72 37.12 -16.98
N ASP A 315 -12.42 37.61 -18.00
CA ASP A 315 -13.88 37.49 -18.11
C ASP A 315 -14.23 36.28 -18.99
N TYR A 316 -14.48 35.14 -18.34
CA TYR A 316 -14.82 33.89 -19.03
C TYR A 316 -16.21 33.91 -19.69
N THR A 317 -17.01 34.96 -19.47
CA THR A 317 -18.29 35.13 -20.17
C THR A 317 -18.15 35.87 -21.50
N ASP A 318 -16.98 36.44 -21.79
CA ASP A 318 -16.67 37.06 -23.07
C ASP A 318 -16.52 36.01 -24.18
N THR A 319 -17.58 35.83 -24.97
CA THR A 319 -17.64 34.85 -26.04
C THR A 319 -16.75 35.17 -27.25
N ASP A 320 -16.15 36.36 -27.33
CA ASP A 320 -15.19 36.70 -28.38
C ASP A 320 -13.77 36.22 -28.02
N LEU A 321 -13.49 36.01 -26.73
CA LEU A 321 -12.18 35.56 -26.23
C LEU A 321 -12.22 34.12 -25.68
N TRP A 322 -13.34 33.70 -25.14
CA TRP A 322 -13.49 32.43 -24.42
C TRP A 322 -14.68 31.63 -24.93
N LYS A 323 -14.42 30.36 -25.20
CA LYS A 323 -15.45 29.37 -25.51
C LYS A 323 -15.54 28.40 -24.34
N LYS A 324 -16.68 28.34 -23.65
CA LYS A 324 -16.92 27.29 -22.66
C LYS A 324 -16.87 25.92 -23.36
N VAL A 325 -15.99 25.03 -22.90
CA VAL A 325 -15.82 23.67 -23.46
C VAL A 325 -16.20 22.56 -22.48
N SER A 326 -16.30 22.89 -21.20
CA SER A 326 -16.77 22.03 -20.10
C SER A 326 -18.28 22.07 -19.83
N GLY A 327 -19.07 22.71 -20.70
CA GLY A 327 -20.52 22.77 -20.50
C GLY A 327 -21.11 21.37 -20.32
N SER A 328 -22.20 21.28 -19.56
CA SER A 328 -23.03 20.08 -19.49
C SER A 328 -23.53 19.75 -20.90
N LEU A 329 -22.91 18.78 -21.57
CA LEU A 329 -23.69 17.93 -22.46
C LEU A 329 -24.58 17.10 -21.53
N GLU A 330 -25.68 17.68 -21.05
CA GLU A 330 -26.81 16.87 -20.63
C GLU A 330 -27.46 16.41 -21.93
N ILE A 331 -26.97 15.28 -22.44
CA ILE A 331 -27.52 14.63 -23.60
C ILE A 331 -28.81 13.96 -23.13
N SER A 332 -29.92 14.67 -23.31
CA SER A 332 -31.24 14.09 -23.14
C SER A 332 -31.47 13.11 -24.28
N LEU A 333 -31.43 11.81 -23.98
CA LEU A 333 -31.70 10.76 -24.96
C LEU A 333 -33.16 10.81 -25.42
N ALA A 334 -34.05 11.40 -24.63
CA ALA A 334 -35.46 11.57 -24.96
C ALA A 334 -35.68 12.55 -26.13
N ASP A 335 -34.71 13.45 -26.36
CA ASP A 335 -34.75 14.44 -27.46
C ASP A 335 -34.06 13.92 -28.74
N MET A 336 -33.46 12.73 -28.71
CA MET A 336 -32.76 12.15 -29.85
C MET A 336 -33.73 11.60 -30.91
N THR A 337 -33.34 11.72 -32.18
CA THR A 337 -34.10 11.17 -33.30
C THR A 337 -33.48 9.85 -33.75
N PHE A 338 -33.85 8.74 -33.12
CA PHE A 338 -33.32 7.39 -33.40
C PHE A 338 -33.55 6.89 -34.84
N THR A 339 -34.44 7.54 -35.60
CA THR A 339 -34.64 7.25 -37.03
C THR A 339 -33.61 7.93 -37.95
N ASP A 340 -32.74 8.79 -37.43
CA ASP A 340 -31.65 9.39 -38.21
C ASP A 340 -30.53 8.37 -38.44
N THR A 341 -30.56 7.72 -39.61
CA THR A 341 -29.60 6.69 -39.99
C THR A 341 -28.17 7.19 -40.20
N THR A 342 -27.91 8.50 -40.07
CA THR A 342 -26.54 9.05 -40.06
C THR A 342 -25.93 9.08 -38.67
N GLN A 343 -26.75 8.96 -37.62
CA GLN A 343 -26.33 8.98 -36.23
C GLN A 343 -26.69 7.70 -35.48
N TRP A 344 -27.68 6.95 -35.95
CA TRP A 344 -28.20 5.77 -35.27
C TRP A 344 -28.33 4.58 -36.22
N GLU A 345 -27.96 3.41 -35.72
CA GLU A 345 -28.18 2.12 -36.36
C GLU A 345 -29.05 1.27 -35.45
N GLN A 346 -30.11 0.66 -35.99
CA GLN A 346 -30.92 -0.26 -35.21
C GLN A 346 -30.13 -1.55 -34.97
N VAL A 347 -29.93 -1.91 -33.70
CA VAL A 347 -29.28 -3.16 -33.30
C VAL A 347 -30.25 -4.30 -33.51
N ARG A 348 -29.72 -5.45 -33.95
CA ARG A 348 -30.51 -6.66 -34.10
C ARG A 348 -31.06 -7.09 -32.73
N THR A 349 -32.38 -7.21 -32.60
CA THR A 349 -33.03 -7.64 -31.34
C THR A 349 -33.55 -9.09 -31.40
N THR A 350 -33.20 -9.85 -32.43
CA THR A 350 -33.50 -11.28 -32.50
C THR A 350 -32.49 -12.07 -31.68
N GLU A 351 -32.95 -13.13 -31.02
CA GLU A 351 -32.09 -14.07 -30.30
C GLU A 351 -30.88 -14.50 -31.14
N ASN A 352 -29.72 -14.68 -30.53
CA ASN A 352 -28.57 -15.26 -31.22
C ASN A 352 -28.94 -16.69 -31.67
N ASP A 353 -28.72 -17.03 -32.93
CA ASP A 353 -28.82 -18.40 -33.44
C ASP A 353 -27.43 -19.06 -33.43
N LEU A 354 -27.27 -20.06 -32.56
CA LEU A 354 -26.00 -20.74 -32.32
C LEU A 354 -26.13 -22.21 -32.73
N THR A 355 -25.46 -22.58 -33.83
CA THR A 355 -25.29 -23.98 -34.25
C THR A 355 -23.84 -24.42 -34.04
N ILE A 356 -23.61 -25.27 -33.03
CA ILE A 356 -22.28 -25.73 -32.63
C ILE A 356 -22.21 -27.26 -32.80
N SER A 357 -21.35 -27.73 -33.70
CA SER A 357 -21.16 -29.16 -33.97
C SER A 357 -20.30 -29.88 -32.91
N GLY A 358 -19.63 -29.13 -32.03
CA GLY A 358 -18.88 -29.65 -30.87
C GLY A 358 -19.57 -29.35 -29.53
N GLN A 359 -18.75 -29.24 -28.48
CA GLN A 359 -19.19 -28.82 -27.14
C GLN A 359 -19.16 -27.29 -26.99
N ILE A 360 -19.93 -26.76 -26.04
CA ILE A 360 -19.88 -25.37 -25.59
C ILE A 360 -19.29 -25.33 -24.18
N THR A 361 -18.30 -24.47 -23.95
CA THR A 361 -17.73 -24.21 -22.63
C THR A 361 -17.72 -22.70 -22.38
N ILE A 362 -18.39 -22.25 -21.32
CA ILE A 362 -18.39 -20.86 -20.86
C ILE A 362 -17.89 -20.87 -19.42
N SER A 363 -16.69 -20.34 -19.21
CA SER A 363 -15.97 -20.42 -17.95
C SER A 363 -15.55 -19.03 -17.52
N ALA A 364 -16.03 -18.61 -16.36
CA ALA A 364 -15.57 -17.41 -15.68
C ALA A 364 -14.92 -17.82 -14.36
N LYS A 365 -13.73 -17.30 -14.08
CA LYS A 365 -12.97 -17.63 -12.89
C LYS A 365 -12.26 -16.40 -12.32
N ASP A 366 -12.38 -16.20 -11.02
CA ASP A 366 -11.60 -15.20 -10.28
C ASP A 366 -10.88 -15.84 -9.09
N ASP A 367 -9.58 -15.59 -8.98
CA ASP A 367 -8.73 -15.99 -7.85
C ASP A 367 -8.09 -14.74 -7.23
N ALA A 368 -8.76 -14.20 -6.23
CA ALA A 368 -8.37 -13.00 -5.50
C ALA A 368 -7.76 -13.34 -4.14
N SER A 369 -6.62 -12.73 -3.82
CA SER A 369 -5.94 -12.95 -2.53
C SER A 369 -5.23 -11.73 -1.96
N ILE A 370 -5.29 -11.60 -0.63
CA ILE A 370 -4.49 -10.67 0.17
C ILE A 370 -3.65 -11.48 1.17
N ASP A 371 -2.33 -11.33 1.13
CA ASP A 371 -1.37 -11.80 2.15
C ASP A 371 -0.71 -10.56 2.79
N ALA A 372 -1.23 -10.17 3.95
CA ALA A 372 -0.82 -8.96 4.65
C ALA A 372 -0.10 -9.29 5.97
N LYS A 373 1.08 -8.71 6.14
CA LYS A 373 1.87 -8.83 7.37
C LYS A 373 2.29 -7.47 7.89
N THR A 374 2.01 -7.23 9.17
CA THR A 374 2.42 -6.01 9.86
C THR A 374 3.34 -6.34 11.04
N ASN A 375 4.47 -5.65 11.18
CA ASN A 375 5.38 -5.80 12.34
C ASN A 375 5.78 -4.46 12.92
N MET A 376 5.29 -4.15 14.11
CA MET A 376 5.60 -2.92 14.82
C MET A 376 6.40 -3.20 16.09
N LYS A 377 7.47 -2.43 16.29
CA LYS A 377 8.25 -2.41 17.53
C LYS A 377 8.38 -0.98 18.04
N SER A 378 8.10 -0.79 19.32
CA SER A 378 8.35 0.44 20.05
C SER A 378 9.05 0.10 21.36
N ILE A 379 10.36 0.35 21.44
CA ILE A 379 11.18 -0.09 22.57
C ILE A 379 11.88 1.13 23.14
N SER A 380 11.60 1.45 24.40
CA SER A 380 12.35 2.46 25.15
C SER A 380 13.06 1.79 26.33
N SER A 381 14.33 2.11 26.50
CA SER A 381 15.11 1.75 27.67
C SER A 381 15.98 2.91 28.11
N THR A 382 16.15 3.04 29.43
CA THR A 382 16.94 4.11 30.04
C THR A 382 17.85 3.57 31.12
N THR A 383 19.14 3.88 31.03
CA THR A 383 20.15 3.47 32.02
C THR A 383 20.89 4.67 32.62
N ASN A 384 21.10 4.65 33.93
CA ASN A 384 22.02 5.58 34.59
C ASN A 384 22.84 4.90 35.69
N ASP A 385 24.16 5.12 35.70
CA ASP A 385 25.10 4.42 36.57
C ASP A 385 25.72 5.31 37.65
N GLY A 386 25.24 6.55 37.80
CA GLY A 386 25.76 7.51 38.77
C GLY A 386 27.23 7.92 38.55
N GLY A 387 27.80 7.62 37.37
CA GLY A 387 29.21 7.91 37.05
C GLY A 387 30.18 6.78 37.39
N ALA A 388 29.67 5.60 37.75
CA ALA A 388 30.51 4.42 37.99
C ALA A 388 31.38 4.04 36.77
N SER A 389 30.87 4.20 35.54
CA SER A 389 31.63 3.98 34.29
C SER A 389 32.77 4.97 34.07
N MET A 390 32.66 6.20 34.56
CA MET A 390 33.69 7.24 34.41
C MET A 390 34.93 6.96 35.28
N LEU A 391 34.76 6.25 36.40
CA LEU A 391 35.87 5.82 37.25
C LEU A 391 36.77 4.77 36.56
N GLY A 392 36.23 3.97 35.65
CA GLY A 392 37.01 3.02 34.85
C GLY A 392 37.92 3.70 33.82
N GLY A 393 37.42 4.72 33.12
CA GLY A 393 38.21 5.47 32.12
C GLY A 393 39.36 6.29 32.71
N LEU A 394 39.21 6.78 33.95
CA LEU A 394 40.29 7.46 34.67
C LEU A 394 41.44 6.49 35.02
N VAL A 395 41.12 5.23 35.34
CA VAL A 395 42.12 4.18 35.59
C VAL A 395 42.84 3.77 34.31
N ASP A 396 42.13 3.67 33.18
CA ASP A 396 42.75 3.36 31.88
C ASP A 396 43.69 4.49 31.40
N ALA A 397 43.32 5.76 31.59
CA ALA A 397 44.18 6.90 31.27
C ALA A 397 45.50 6.90 32.08
N ILE A 398 45.43 6.57 33.38
CA ILE A 398 46.60 6.38 34.25
C ILE A 398 47.45 5.17 33.78
N MET A 399 46.82 4.12 33.24
CA MET A 399 47.54 2.94 32.74
C MET A 399 48.14 3.09 31.34
N THR A 400 47.73 4.08 30.55
CA THR A 400 48.42 4.43 29.29
C THR A 400 49.57 5.42 29.46
N ASP A 401 49.60 6.17 30.57
CA ASP A 401 50.62 7.20 30.86
C ASP A 401 51.81 6.64 31.66
N TYR A 402 52.37 5.51 31.19
CA TYR A 402 53.64 5.02 31.72
C TYR A 402 54.81 5.77 31.05
N LYS A 403 55.75 6.25 31.86
CA LYS A 403 56.89 7.03 31.36
C LYS A 403 57.97 6.16 30.72
N TYR A 404 58.14 4.94 31.26
CA TYR A 404 59.15 3.97 30.81
C TYR A 404 58.59 2.54 30.83
N SER A 405 59.25 1.63 30.14
CA SER A 405 58.97 0.20 30.24
C SER A 405 60.16 -0.54 30.84
N SER A 406 59.99 -1.81 31.24
CA SER A 406 61.14 -2.63 31.63
C SER A 406 62.17 -2.81 30.50
N LYS A 407 61.84 -2.48 29.25
CA LYS A 407 62.80 -2.43 28.12
C LYS A 407 63.48 -1.08 27.92
N SER A 408 63.29 -0.13 28.83
CA SER A 408 63.87 1.21 28.73
C SER A 408 65.29 1.31 29.30
N GLY A 409 65.89 0.20 29.73
CA GLY A 409 67.25 0.16 30.30
C GLY A 409 67.38 1.01 31.58
N THR A 410 68.59 1.52 31.84
CA THR A 410 68.82 2.38 33.00
C THR A 410 68.16 3.76 32.83
N GLN A 411 67.23 4.07 33.73
CA GLN A 411 66.49 5.34 33.73
C GLN A 411 66.53 6.00 35.10
N THR A 412 66.40 7.33 35.11
CA THR A 412 66.13 8.07 36.36
C THR A 412 64.65 7.99 36.67
N VAL A 413 64.30 7.26 37.72
CA VAL A 413 62.94 7.04 38.19
C VAL A 413 62.68 7.93 39.38
N GLU A 414 61.68 8.80 39.27
CA GLU A 414 61.22 9.69 40.34
C GLU A 414 59.95 9.11 40.98
N LYS A 415 59.62 9.59 42.18
CA LYS A 415 58.40 9.19 42.88
C LYS A 415 57.17 9.35 41.97
N ASP A 416 56.27 8.38 42.04
CA ASP A 416 55.03 8.33 41.26
C ASP A 416 55.23 8.17 39.73
N HIS A 417 56.45 7.89 39.24
CA HIS A 417 56.63 7.39 37.87
C HIS A 417 55.99 6.01 37.71
N TYR A 418 55.27 5.83 36.59
CA TYR A 418 54.67 4.56 36.19
C TYR A 418 55.55 3.85 35.17
N ILE A 419 55.83 2.57 35.44
CA ILE A 419 56.67 1.71 34.60
C ILE A 419 55.83 0.51 34.17
N ARG A 420 55.80 0.25 32.86
CA ARG A 420 55.16 -0.94 32.30
C ARG A 420 56.16 -2.10 32.23
N VAL A 421 55.83 -3.22 32.87
CA VAL A 421 56.63 -4.44 32.81
C VAL A 421 56.33 -5.16 31.50
N ALA A 422 57.36 -5.39 30.68
CA ALA A 422 57.22 -6.09 29.41
C ALA A 422 56.76 -7.54 29.60
N SER A 423 56.16 -8.13 28.56
CA SER A 423 55.61 -9.48 28.60
C SER A 423 56.68 -10.57 28.78
N ASP A 424 57.92 -10.26 28.43
CA ASP A 424 59.11 -11.12 28.45
C ASP A 424 60.08 -10.76 29.61
N HIS A 425 59.64 -9.97 30.59
CA HIS A 425 60.46 -9.61 31.75
C HIS A 425 60.61 -10.79 32.73
N GLU A 426 61.85 -11.14 33.08
CA GLU A 426 62.15 -12.34 33.89
C GLU A 426 62.57 -12.03 35.34
N ALA A 427 62.93 -10.78 35.65
CA ALA A 427 63.51 -10.40 36.95
C ALA A 427 62.48 -10.22 38.09
N GLY A 428 61.19 -10.49 37.86
CA GLY A 428 60.13 -10.44 38.86
C GLY A 428 59.06 -9.38 38.62
N GLY A 429 57.96 -9.45 39.38
CA GLY A 429 56.71 -8.72 39.09
C GLY A 429 55.78 -9.46 38.13
N VAL A 430 54.60 -8.91 37.87
CA VAL A 430 53.62 -9.49 36.95
C VAL A 430 53.82 -8.87 35.58
N THR A 431 54.18 -9.71 34.60
CA THR A 431 54.40 -9.30 33.21
C THR A 431 53.14 -8.67 32.61
N GLY A 432 53.32 -7.60 31.83
CA GLY A 432 52.22 -6.77 31.33
C GLY A 432 51.57 -5.85 32.37
N GLY A 433 51.97 -5.92 33.64
CA GLY A 433 51.51 -5.04 34.72
C GLY A 433 52.18 -3.66 34.70
N ILE A 434 51.55 -2.70 35.37
CA ILE A 434 52.09 -1.34 35.59
C ILE A 434 52.38 -1.15 37.06
N TYR A 435 53.55 -0.59 37.34
CA TYR A 435 54.06 -0.38 38.68
C TYR A 435 54.39 1.08 38.89
N ARG A 436 53.99 1.60 40.05
CA ARG A 436 54.30 2.94 40.51
C ARG A 436 55.53 2.89 41.42
N TYR A 437 56.51 3.75 41.15
CA TYR A 437 57.70 3.88 42.00
C TYR A 437 57.36 4.60 43.31
N LYS A 438 57.70 3.97 44.44
CA LYS A 438 57.42 4.46 45.81
C LYS A 438 58.63 5.03 46.53
N GLY A 439 59.79 5.11 45.88
CA GLY A 439 60.96 5.76 46.46
C GLY A 439 60.66 7.22 46.80
N THR A 440 61.21 7.71 47.91
CA THR A 440 61.01 9.09 48.36
C THR A 440 61.92 10.09 47.65
N GLU A 441 62.96 9.60 46.96
CA GLU A 441 63.94 10.38 46.19
C GLU A 441 64.12 9.75 44.81
N SER A 442 64.61 10.50 43.82
CA SER A 442 64.89 9.98 42.48
C SER A 442 66.05 8.98 42.50
N ALA A 443 65.90 7.86 41.79
CA ALA A 443 66.91 6.80 41.72
C ALA A 443 67.24 6.43 40.27
N SER A 444 68.50 6.15 39.99
CA SER A 444 68.93 5.57 38.71
C SER A 444 68.76 4.05 38.78
N ILE A 445 67.76 3.51 38.07
CA ILE A 445 67.35 2.11 38.13
C ILE A 445 67.49 1.47 36.75
N ASP A 446 68.11 0.29 36.68
CA ASP A 446 68.12 -0.52 35.47
C ASP A 446 66.83 -1.31 35.31
N LEU A 447 65.90 -0.77 34.52
CA LEU A 447 64.54 -1.30 34.41
C LEU A 447 64.47 -2.69 33.73
N ASP A 448 65.52 -3.11 33.01
CA ASP A 448 65.58 -4.43 32.34
C ASP A 448 65.95 -5.56 33.31
N ALA A 449 66.67 -5.22 34.39
CA ALA A 449 67.08 -6.17 35.44
C ALA A 449 66.32 -5.98 36.77
N GLU A 450 65.45 -4.97 36.87
CA GLU A 450 64.74 -4.61 38.10
C GLU A 450 63.66 -5.64 38.51
N ASP A 451 63.64 -6.01 39.79
CA ASP A 451 62.59 -6.85 40.37
C ASP A 451 61.40 -6.02 40.85
N PHE A 452 60.35 -5.95 40.02
CA PHE A 452 59.12 -5.22 40.33
C PHE A 452 58.24 -5.89 41.40
N SER A 453 58.61 -7.06 41.92
CA SER A 453 57.87 -7.72 43.01
C SER A 453 58.17 -7.13 44.40
N VAL A 454 59.25 -6.35 44.53
CA VAL A 454 59.67 -5.72 45.79
C VAL A 454 58.70 -4.62 46.22
N ARG A 455 57.82 -4.96 47.16
CA ARG A 455 56.70 -4.10 47.57
C ARG A 455 57.10 -2.83 48.30
N ASP A 456 58.30 -2.70 48.82
CA ASP A 456 58.74 -1.45 49.46
C ASP A 456 59.11 -0.38 48.41
N THR A 457 59.57 -0.82 47.23
CA THR A 457 60.01 0.03 46.12
C THR A 457 58.90 0.26 45.11
N TRP A 458 58.08 -0.77 44.87
CA TRP A 458 57.12 -0.79 43.78
C TRP A 458 55.71 -1.10 44.28
N GLU A 459 54.74 -0.37 43.75
CA GLU A 459 53.33 -0.66 43.96
C GLU A 459 52.70 -1.05 42.63
N ARG A 460 52.22 -2.29 42.55
CA ARG A 460 51.47 -2.74 41.37
C ARG A 460 50.12 -2.03 41.34
N ILE A 461 49.84 -1.32 40.25
CA ILE A 461 48.52 -0.78 40.01
C ILE A 461 47.67 -1.89 39.42
N THR A 462 46.69 -2.37 40.19
CA THR A 462 45.74 -3.39 39.75
C THR A 462 44.46 -2.74 39.25
N ARG A 463 43.87 -3.32 38.21
CA ARG A 463 42.51 -2.98 37.76
C ARG A 463 41.56 -3.25 38.91
N SER A 464 41.11 -2.20 39.58
CA SER A 464 39.86 -2.25 40.35
C SER A 464 38.92 -1.38 39.55
N SER A 465 38.31 -1.94 38.52
CA SER A 465 37.19 -1.24 37.88
C SER A 465 36.13 -1.10 38.96
N ALA A 466 35.56 0.09 39.15
CA ALA A 466 34.43 0.27 40.07
C ALA A 466 33.28 -0.70 39.74
N SER A 467 33.20 -1.20 38.50
CA SER A 467 32.30 -2.25 38.04
C SER A 467 32.51 -3.63 38.70
N ASP A 468 33.70 -3.94 39.22
CA ASP A 468 33.99 -5.25 39.84
C ASP A 468 33.60 -5.28 41.33
N THR A 469 33.39 -4.11 41.94
CA THR A 469 33.13 -3.99 43.40
C THR A 469 31.64 -3.89 43.72
N ILE A 470 30.78 -3.48 42.78
CA ILE A 470 29.32 -3.45 42.94
C ILE A 470 28.64 -3.97 41.65
N PRO A 471 28.46 -5.29 41.48
CA PRO A 471 27.64 -5.82 40.40
C PRO A 471 26.17 -5.39 40.59
N ASN A 472 25.52 -4.93 39.51
CA ASN A 472 24.07 -4.62 39.43
C ASN A 472 23.56 -3.44 40.27
N ILE A 473 24.23 -2.28 40.22
CA ILE A 473 23.75 -1.05 40.88
C ILE A 473 22.38 -0.54 40.35
N GLY A 474 21.97 -0.97 39.15
CA GLY A 474 20.70 -0.53 38.55
C GLY A 474 20.68 0.98 38.27
N ASN A 475 19.49 1.55 38.01
CA ASN A 475 19.34 2.99 37.80
C ASN A 475 19.48 3.77 39.11
N VAL A 476 20.59 4.50 39.31
CA VAL A 476 20.91 5.18 40.59
C VAL A 476 20.00 6.38 40.87
N THR A 477 19.70 7.13 39.82
CA THR A 477 18.83 8.32 39.81
C THR A 477 17.58 8.05 38.99
N SER A 478 16.70 9.04 38.78
CA SER A 478 15.51 8.86 37.93
C SER A 478 15.93 8.43 36.52
N SER A 479 15.22 7.46 35.95
CA SER A 479 15.39 7.05 34.56
C SER A 479 14.02 6.84 33.96
N ASP A 480 13.59 7.78 33.11
CA ASP A 480 12.25 7.80 32.57
C ASP A 480 12.21 7.15 31.18
N SER A 481 11.40 6.11 31.04
CA SER A 481 11.21 5.39 29.78
C SER A 481 9.74 5.43 29.38
N GLN A 482 9.47 5.73 28.10
CA GLN A 482 8.13 5.69 27.55
C GLN A 482 8.11 5.05 26.16
N ALA A 483 7.16 4.15 25.92
CA ALA A 483 6.98 3.47 24.65
C ALA A 483 5.51 3.49 24.23
N PHE A 484 5.25 3.94 23.00
CA PHE A 484 3.91 4.04 22.42
C PHE A 484 3.87 3.35 21.06
N GLY A 485 2.82 2.55 20.85
CA GLY A 485 2.62 1.76 19.64
C GLY A 485 1.18 1.84 19.13
N GLY A 486 1.02 2.02 17.82
CA GLY A 486 -0.29 1.99 17.15
C GLY A 486 -0.24 1.23 15.81
N ILE A 487 -1.22 0.37 15.57
CA ILE A 487 -1.43 -0.31 14.28
C ILE A 487 -2.90 -0.12 13.85
N VAL A 488 -3.10 0.30 12.60
CA VAL A 488 -4.39 0.25 11.92
C VAL A 488 -4.20 -0.50 10.61
N VAL A 489 -4.90 -1.63 10.45
CA VAL A 489 -4.81 -2.50 9.27
C VAL A 489 -6.20 -2.67 8.68
N ARG A 490 -6.32 -2.43 7.38
CA ARG A 490 -7.53 -2.70 6.60
C ARG A 490 -7.19 -3.61 5.43
N ASN A 491 -7.86 -4.75 5.36
CA ASN A 491 -7.87 -5.63 4.20
C ASN A 491 -9.31 -5.73 3.69
N ASP A 492 -9.53 -5.39 2.41
CA ASP A 492 -10.84 -5.39 1.76
C ASP A 492 -10.71 -6.12 0.42
N LEU A 493 -11.40 -7.24 0.27
CA LEU A 493 -11.35 -8.07 -0.93
C LEU A 493 -12.76 -8.23 -1.47
N ARG A 494 -12.97 -7.72 -2.69
CA ARG A 494 -14.24 -7.78 -3.42
C ARG A 494 -14.05 -8.57 -4.70
N SER A 495 -14.93 -9.51 -4.97
CA SER A 495 -14.90 -10.35 -6.17
C SER A 495 -16.31 -10.64 -6.68
N SER A 496 -16.48 -10.64 -8.00
CA SER A 496 -17.71 -11.06 -8.65
C SER A 496 -17.40 -11.89 -9.88
N VAL A 497 -18.06 -13.05 -9.98
CA VAL A 497 -17.94 -13.93 -11.14
C VAL A 497 -19.32 -14.23 -11.72
N GLN A 498 -19.50 -13.98 -13.01
CA GLN A 498 -20.73 -14.35 -13.73
C GLN A 498 -20.43 -15.19 -14.97
N SER A 499 -21.18 -16.27 -15.14
CA SER A 499 -21.10 -17.13 -16.33
C SER A 499 -22.49 -17.45 -16.84
N TYR A 500 -22.90 -16.96 -18.01
CA TYR A 500 -24.30 -17.11 -18.40
C TYR A 500 -24.59 -17.12 -19.90
N ILE A 501 -25.79 -17.59 -20.23
CA ILE A 501 -26.40 -17.48 -21.55
C ILE A 501 -27.74 -16.79 -21.38
N GLN A 502 -28.00 -15.77 -22.20
CA GLN A 502 -29.26 -15.07 -22.24
C GLN A 502 -29.68 -14.78 -23.68
N TYR A 503 -30.99 -14.77 -23.96
CA TYR A 503 -31.54 -14.39 -25.26
C TYR A 503 -30.90 -15.11 -26.47
N ALA A 504 -30.82 -16.44 -26.40
CA ALA A 504 -30.21 -17.27 -27.42
C ALA A 504 -31.02 -18.53 -27.76
N THR A 505 -31.04 -18.89 -29.04
CA THR A 505 -31.43 -20.22 -29.52
C THR A 505 -30.16 -21.04 -29.78
N ILE A 506 -29.97 -22.14 -29.06
CA ILE A 506 -28.74 -22.94 -29.08
C ILE A 506 -29.02 -24.37 -29.52
N ASN A 507 -28.30 -24.82 -30.55
CA ASN A 507 -28.22 -26.19 -31.00
C ASN A 507 -26.78 -26.69 -30.91
N SER A 508 -26.47 -27.47 -29.86
CA SER A 508 -25.16 -28.09 -29.67
C SER A 508 -25.21 -29.61 -29.93
N ALA A 509 -24.20 -30.14 -30.61
CA ALA A 509 -24.05 -31.59 -30.72
C ALA A 509 -23.51 -32.22 -29.44
N GLY A 510 -22.57 -31.55 -28.77
CA GLY A 510 -21.87 -32.01 -27.58
C GLY A 510 -22.47 -31.52 -26.26
N ASP A 511 -21.62 -31.53 -25.23
CA ASP A 511 -21.97 -31.01 -23.91
C ASP A 511 -22.04 -29.47 -23.92
N ILE A 512 -22.85 -28.89 -23.04
CA ILE A 512 -22.83 -27.47 -22.71
C ILE A 512 -22.42 -27.36 -21.24
N ASN A 513 -21.29 -26.71 -20.98
CA ASN A 513 -20.75 -26.50 -19.65
C ASN A 513 -20.66 -24.99 -19.36
N ILE A 514 -21.36 -24.53 -18.32
CA ILE A 514 -21.31 -23.15 -17.84
C ILE A 514 -20.76 -23.19 -16.40
N SER A 515 -19.63 -22.54 -16.16
CA SER A 515 -18.96 -22.52 -14.85
C SER A 515 -18.65 -21.09 -14.42
N ALA A 516 -19.00 -20.76 -13.17
CA ALA A 516 -18.56 -19.57 -12.46
C ALA A 516 -17.80 -19.99 -11.20
N GLU A 517 -16.49 -19.80 -11.17
CA GLU A 517 -15.63 -20.16 -10.04
C GLU A 517 -15.02 -18.92 -9.38
N GLU A 518 -15.41 -18.65 -8.14
CA GLU A 518 -14.90 -17.55 -7.34
C GLU A 518 -14.11 -18.08 -6.14
N SER A 519 -12.90 -17.54 -5.95
CA SER A 519 -12.01 -17.80 -4.82
C SER A 519 -11.47 -16.50 -4.24
N ALA A 520 -11.81 -16.23 -2.98
CA ALA A 520 -11.45 -15.01 -2.27
C ALA A 520 -10.79 -15.33 -0.92
N THR A 521 -9.50 -15.05 -0.77
CA THR A 521 -8.77 -15.36 0.49
C THR A 521 -8.02 -14.18 1.07
N ILE A 522 -8.23 -13.90 2.36
CA ILE A 522 -7.39 -12.99 3.15
C ILE A 522 -6.58 -13.79 4.17
N ASN A 523 -5.25 -13.64 4.14
CA ASN A 523 -4.34 -14.03 5.20
C ASN A 523 -3.74 -12.76 5.83
N ALA A 524 -4.03 -12.51 7.11
CA ALA A 524 -3.58 -11.31 7.82
C ALA A 524 -2.81 -11.68 9.10
N ASN A 525 -1.62 -11.12 9.28
CA ASN A 525 -0.79 -11.33 10.47
C ASN A 525 -0.22 -10.02 11.00
N ASP A 526 -0.69 -9.59 12.15
CA ASP A 526 -0.23 -8.37 12.80
C ASP A 526 0.54 -8.68 14.08
N GLU A 527 1.79 -8.23 14.14
CA GLU A 527 2.66 -8.35 15.30
C GLU A 527 2.99 -6.97 15.87
N SER A 528 2.81 -6.79 17.18
CA SER A 528 3.15 -5.58 17.90
C SER A 528 3.92 -5.89 19.17
N THR A 529 5.05 -5.22 19.36
CA THR A 529 5.83 -5.25 20.61
C THR A 529 6.09 -3.84 21.10
N VAL A 530 5.53 -3.51 22.27
CA VAL A 530 5.78 -2.24 22.95
C VAL A 530 6.42 -2.51 24.32
N THR A 531 7.64 -2.01 24.52
CA THR A 531 8.41 -2.24 25.75
C THR A 531 8.95 -0.93 26.30
N SER A 532 8.69 -0.66 27.58
CA SER A 532 9.34 0.41 28.34
C SER A 532 10.15 -0.18 29.50
N SER A 533 11.39 0.26 29.65
CA SER A 533 12.29 -0.17 30.72
C SER A 533 12.98 1.04 31.34
N GLY A 534 12.27 1.67 32.28
CA GLY A 534 12.73 2.76 33.14
C GLY A 534 12.76 2.36 34.60
N GLY A 535 12.84 3.35 35.49
CA GLY A 535 12.78 3.16 36.95
C GLY A 535 14.02 3.67 37.69
N SER A 536 13.99 3.61 39.02
CA SER A 536 15.11 4.05 39.87
C SER A 536 15.24 3.13 41.09
N ALA A 537 16.48 2.83 41.49
CA ALA A 537 16.79 2.07 42.70
C ALA A 537 16.51 2.87 43.99
N TYR A 538 16.46 4.21 43.90
CA TYR A 538 16.34 5.11 45.06
C TYR A 538 15.31 6.24 44.88
N GLY A 539 14.51 6.23 43.81
CA GLY A 539 13.57 7.31 43.46
C GLY A 539 12.36 6.84 42.63
N THR A 540 11.61 7.79 42.05
CA THR A 540 10.40 7.54 41.23
C THR A 540 10.72 7.67 39.74
N GLY A 541 11.30 6.65 39.12
CA GLY A 541 11.49 6.64 37.66
C GLY A 541 10.21 6.19 36.94
N LYS A 542 9.86 6.85 35.83
CA LYS A 542 8.65 6.54 35.06
C LYS A 542 8.90 5.43 34.04
N SER A 543 7.96 4.49 33.89
CA SER A 543 8.02 3.47 32.84
C SER A 543 6.60 3.25 32.26
N ASP A 544 6.31 3.79 31.09
CA ASP A 544 4.99 3.67 30.45
C ASP A 544 5.08 2.93 29.11
N ALA A 545 4.24 1.90 28.93
CA ALA A 545 4.04 1.23 27.64
C ALA A 545 2.56 1.25 27.26
N VAL A 546 2.23 1.79 26.08
CA VAL A 546 0.86 1.80 25.55
C VAL A 546 0.84 1.27 24.12
N ASN A 547 -0.06 0.33 23.84
CA ASN A 547 -0.20 -0.32 22.55
C ASN A 547 -1.67 -0.36 22.10
N GLY A 548 -1.94 -0.03 20.85
CA GLY A 548 -3.26 -0.12 20.23
C GLY A 548 -3.18 -0.80 18.88
N ILE A 549 -4.07 -1.76 18.62
CA ILE A 549 -4.18 -2.46 17.33
C ILE A 549 -5.63 -2.49 16.90
N ILE A 550 -5.90 -2.08 15.66
CA ILE A 550 -7.19 -2.24 14.99
C ILE A 550 -6.91 -2.96 13.67
N ALA A 551 -7.50 -4.14 13.47
CA ALA A 551 -7.42 -4.86 12.21
C ALA A 551 -8.83 -5.16 11.68
N THR A 552 -9.07 -4.85 10.41
CA THR A 552 -10.33 -5.15 9.73
C THR A 552 -10.06 -5.97 8.48
N ASN A 553 -10.74 -7.10 8.32
CA ASN A 553 -10.67 -7.97 7.15
C ASN A 553 -12.10 -8.17 6.64
N LEU A 554 -12.35 -7.79 5.39
CA LEU A 554 -13.64 -7.92 4.71
C LEU A 554 -13.46 -8.71 3.42
N VAL A 555 -14.29 -9.74 3.25
CA VAL A 555 -14.46 -10.42 1.96
C VAL A 555 -15.91 -10.26 1.51
N LEU A 556 -16.11 -9.73 0.30
CA LEU A 556 -17.38 -9.73 -0.42
C LEU A 556 -17.17 -10.49 -1.71
N SER A 557 -17.79 -11.66 -1.84
CA SER A 557 -17.60 -12.46 -3.04
C SER A 557 -18.86 -13.18 -3.45
N LYS A 558 -19.05 -13.34 -4.77
CA LYS A 558 -20.22 -14.00 -5.37
C LYS A 558 -19.85 -14.70 -6.68
N ALA A 559 -20.49 -15.85 -6.92
CA ALA A 559 -20.41 -16.58 -8.17
C ALA A 559 -21.84 -16.92 -8.65
N ASN A 560 -22.16 -16.60 -9.89
CA ASN A 560 -23.46 -16.87 -10.50
C ASN A 560 -23.28 -17.56 -11.86
N ALA A 561 -23.94 -18.70 -12.06
CA ALA A 561 -24.04 -19.37 -13.34
C ALA A 561 -25.49 -19.68 -13.70
N PHE A 562 -25.95 -19.29 -14.90
CA PHE A 562 -27.36 -19.45 -15.30
C PHE A 562 -27.59 -19.43 -16.81
N ILE A 563 -28.78 -19.90 -17.22
CA ILE A 563 -29.36 -19.70 -18.55
C ILE A 563 -30.76 -19.11 -18.37
N THR A 564 -31.07 -18.02 -19.05
CA THR A 564 -32.37 -17.34 -18.96
C THR A 564 -32.85 -16.89 -20.32
N ASP A 565 -34.16 -16.89 -20.56
CA ASP A 565 -34.75 -16.40 -21.81
C ASP A 565 -34.08 -17.01 -23.06
N SER A 566 -33.90 -18.33 -23.08
CA SER A 566 -33.16 -19.03 -24.15
C SER A 566 -33.74 -20.42 -24.41
N ASP A 567 -33.70 -20.85 -25.66
CA ASP A 567 -34.05 -22.21 -26.10
C ASP A 567 -32.77 -23.02 -26.31
N VAL A 568 -32.54 -24.06 -25.51
CA VAL A 568 -31.27 -24.81 -25.51
C VAL A 568 -31.50 -26.29 -25.81
N THR A 569 -30.82 -26.79 -26.85
CA THR A 569 -30.83 -28.20 -27.26
C THR A 569 -29.41 -28.77 -27.29
N THR A 570 -29.19 -29.88 -26.58
CA THR A 570 -28.03 -30.77 -26.77
C THR A 570 -28.48 -32.05 -27.46
N THR A 571 -27.85 -32.46 -28.56
CA THR A 571 -28.29 -33.66 -29.31
C THR A 571 -27.61 -34.96 -28.87
N ALA A 572 -26.38 -34.91 -28.36
CA ALA A 572 -25.66 -36.07 -27.83
C ALA A 572 -24.92 -35.84 -26.50
N GLY A 573 -24.97 -34.63 -25.93
CA GLY A 573 -24.29 -34.26 -24.68
C GLY A 573 -25.20 -33.82 -23.53
N ASN A 574 -24.60 -33.58 -22.38
CA ASN A 574 -25.23 -33.09 -21.17
C ASN A 574 -25.19 -31.56 -21.10
N LEU A 575 -26.13 -30.98 -20.34
CA LEU A 575 -26.06 -29.59 -19.90
C LEU A 575 -25.63 -29.55 -18.42
N THR A 576 -24.53 -28.86 -18.14
CA THR A 576 -23.99 -28.63 -16.78
C THR A 576 -23.88 -27.14 -16.51
N ILE A 577 -24.41 -26.69 -15.39
CA ILE A 577 -24.30 -25.31 -14.89
C ILE A 577 -23.80 -25.40 -13.45
N ASP A 578 -22.60 -24.86 -13.19
CA ASP A 578 -21.96 -24.90 -11.87
C ASP A 578 -21.55 -23.48 -11.43
N ALA A 579 -21.88 -23.13 -10.20
CA ALA A 579 -21.47 -21.88 -9.57
C ALA A 579 -20.87 -22.20 -8.22
N LYS A 580 -19.61 -21.81 -8.02
CA LYS A 580 -18.85 -22.10 -6.81
C LYS A 580 -18.20 -20.83 -6.28
N ASN A 581 -18.55 -20.47 -5.06
CA ASN A 581 -17.91 -19.40 -4.30
C ASN A 581 -17.13 -20.02 -3.12
N THR A 582 -15.84 -19.72 -3.02
CA THR A 582 -14.96 -20.13 -1.92
C THR A 582 -14.30 -18.90 -1.27
N SER A 583 -14.92 -18.40 -0.20
CA SER A 583 -14.36 -17.28 0.59
C SER A 583 -13.66 -17.76 1.86
N ALA A 584 -12.52 -17.17 2.22
CA ALA A 584 -11.81 -17.46 3.47
C ALA A 584 -11.11 -16.23 4.07
N ILE A 585 -11.11 -16.14 5.41
CA ILE A 585 -10.28 -15.19 6.17
C ILE A 585 -9.52 -15.97 7.24
N ASN A 586 -8.20 -15.84 7.24
CA ASN A 586 -7.31 -16.30 8.30
C ASN A 586 -6.54 -15.11 8.87
N ALA A 587 -6.91 -14.66 10.06
CA ALA A 587 -6.33 -13.48 10.70
C ALA A 587 -5.73 -13.83 12.07
N THR A 588 -4.50 -13.40 12.33
CA THR A 588 -3.81 -13.56 13.61
C THR A 588 -3.26 -12.22 14.08
N ILE A 589 -3.46 -11.89 15.35
CA ILE A 589 -2.86 -10.70 15.98
C ILE A 589 -2.08 -11.12 17.22
N ASN A 590 -0.79 -10.81 17.24
CA ASN A 590 0.09 -11.00 18.37
C ASN A 590 0.50 -9.64 18.95
N SER A 591 0.04 -9.35 20.17
CA SER A 591 0.30 -8.08 20.85
C SER A 591 1.03 -8.33 22.16
N SER A 592 2.20 -7.72 22.33
CA SER A 592 2.99 -7.75 23.55
C SER A 592 3.22 -6.33 24.06
N THR A 593 2.88 -6.06 25.31
CA THR A 593 3.09 -4.76 25.96
C THR A 593 3.68 -4.97 27.34
N SER A 594 4.88 -4.44 27.57
CA SER A 594 5.63 -4.64 28.80
C SER A 594 6.18 -3.32 29.33
N SER A 595 6.09 -3.12 30.64
CA SER A 595 6.66 -1.94 31.29
C SER A 595 7.17 -2.25 32.69
N GLY A 596 8.13 -1.46 33.17
CA GLY A 596 8.57 -1.48 34.57
C GLY A 596 7.55 -0.87 35.56
N ASP A 597 6.54 -0.15 35.06
CA ASP A 597 5.49 0.51 35.86
C ASP A 597 4.10 0.30 35.22
N LYS A 598 3.72 1.09 34.20
CA LYS A 598 2.39 1.01 33.58
C LYS A 598 2.44 0.40 32.18
N ALA A 599 1.65 -0.65 31.93
CA ALA A 599 1.47 -1.27 30.62
C ALA A 599 -0.03 -1.35 30.24
N ILE A 600 -0.40 -0.80 29.08
CA ILE A 600 -1.78 -0.86 28.54
C ILE A 600 -1.74 -1.36 27.09
N GLY A 601 -2.47 -2.43 26.79
CA GLY A 601 -2.65 -2.94 25.43
C GLY A 601 -4.14 -3.04 25.08
N VAL A 602 -4.53 -2.55 23.91
CA VAL A 602 -5.87 -2.71 23.34
C VAL A 602 -5.77 -3.31 21.95
N THR A 603 -6.53 -4.38 21.68
CA THR A 603 -6.60 -5.03 20.37
C THR A 603 -8.05 -5.17 19.96
N LEU A 604 -8.38 -4.70 18.75
CA LEU A 604 -9.67 -4.86 18.10
C LEU A 604 -9.45 -5.55 16.74
N ALA A 605 -10.21 -6.61 16.48
CA ALA A 605 -10.14 -7.36 15.23
C ALA A 605 -11.55 -7.60 14.69
N PHE A 606 -11.78 -7.27 13.42
CA PHE A 606 -13.06 -7.45 12.75
C PHE A 606 -12.85 -8.28 11.48
N ASN A 607 -13.49 -9.44 11.39
CA ASN A 607 -13.40 -10.34 10.24
C ASN A 607 -14.82 -10.62 9.73
N THR A 608 -15.13 -10.26 8.50
CA THR A 608 -16.48 -10.36 7.93
C THR A 608 -16.43 -10.92 6.51
N ILE A 609 -17.30 -11.89 6.22
CA ILE A 609 -17.52 -12.45 4.88
C ILE A 609 -19.00 -12.27 4.54
N GLY A 610 -19.34 -11.60 3.44
CA GLY A 610 -20.73 -11.43 2.98
C GLY A 610 -21.58 -10.39 3.74
N TRP A 611 -20.95 -9.43 4.42
CA TRP A 611 -21.65 -8.35 5.14
C TRP A 611 -21.20 -7.00 4.62
N GLU A 612 -22.12 -6.04 4.51
CA GLU A 612 -21.78 -4.70 4.04
C GLU A 612 -20.61 -4.07 4.83
N ALA A 613 -19.82 -3.28 4.13
CA ALA A 613 -18.77 -2.48 4.76
C ALA A 613 -19.42 -1.48 5.74
N GLN A 614 -18.98 -1.50 7.00
CA GLN A 614 -19.45 -0.59 8.04
C GLN A 614 -18.27 0.15 8.66
N ASN A 615 -18.50 1.38 9.14
CA ASN A 615 -17.45 2.13 9.83
C ASN A 615 -16.98 1.42 11.10
N VAL A 616 -15.68 1.47 11.34
CA VAL A 616 -15.02 0.79 12.47
C VAL A 616 -15.55 1.27 13.82
N LEU A 617 -15.99 2.53 13.92
CA LEU A 617 -16.63 3.08 15.12
C LEU A 617 -17.98 2.41 15.40
N PHE A 618 -18.80 2.17 14.37
CA PHE A 618 -20.06 1.44 14.51
C PHE A 618 -19.80 -0.04 14.80
N ARG A 619 -18.82 -0.68 14.14
CA ARG A 619 -18.42 -2.07 14.45
C ARG A 619 -17.95 -2.25 15.90
N ALA A 620 -17.20 -1.29 16.44
CA ALA A 620 -16.74 -1.32 17.83
C ALA A 620 -17.89 -1.14 18.84
N ILE A 621 -18.86 -0.27 18.51
CA ILE A 621 -20.05 -0.05 19.32
C ILE A 621 -20.98 -1.26 19.23
N ASP A 622 -21.25 -1.79 18.04
CA ASP A 622 -22.14 -2.93 17.81
C ASP A 622 -21.58 -4.22 18.42
N ALA A 623 -20.26 -4.45 18.31
CA ALA A 623 -19.60 -5.57 18.97
C ALA A 623 -19.64 -5.47 20.51
N LEU A 624 -19.62 -4.25 21.06
CA LEU A 624 -19.68 -4.02 22.52
C LEU A 624 -21.11 -4.05 23.07
N LEU A 625 -22.10 -3.63 22.26
CA LEU A 625 -23.50 -3.49 22.66
C LEU A 625 -24.40 -4.65 22.20
N GLY A 626 -23.91 -5.55 21.34
CA GLY A 626 -24.66 -6.70 20.83
C GLY A 626 -25.80 -6.32 19.87
N THR A 627 -25.68 -5.17 19.20
CA THR A 627 -26.62 -4.71 18.17
C THR A 627 -26.30 -5.32 16.80
N SER A 628 -27.22 -5.20 15.84
CA SER A 628 -27.06 -5.75 14.48
C SER A 628 -25.74 -5.30 13.84
N ILE A 629 -25.01 -6.24 13.24
CA ILE A 629 -23.69 -6.06 12.62
C ILE A 629 -23.77 -5.53 11.16
N GLY A 630 -24.92 -5.00 10.75
CA GLY A 630 -25.19 -4.49 9.40
C GLY A 630 -26.19 -5.30 8.60
N ASN A 631 -26.31 -4.96 7.32
CA ASN A 631 -27.12 -5.72 6.36
C ASN A 631 -26.26 -6.82 5.74
N GLU A 632 -26.88 -7.98 5.50
CA GLU A 632 -26.31 -9.06 4.69
C GLU A 632 -26.32 -8.65 3.22
N GLN A 633 -25.27 -9.03 2.46
CA GLN A 633 -25.15 -8.75 1.02
C GLN A 633 -25.04 -10.00 0.17
#